data_AF-A0A7H8KX16-F1
#
_entry.id   AF-A0A7H8KX16-F1
#
_cell.length_a   1.000
_cell.length_b   1.000
_cell.length_c   1.000
_cell.angle_alpha   90.00
_cell.angle_beta   90.00
_cell.angle_gamma   90.00
#
_symmetry.space_group_name_H-M   'P 1'
#
loop_
_entity.id
_entity.type
_entity.pdbx_description
1 polymer ?
#
loop_
_entity_poly.entity_id
_entity_poly.type
_entity_poly.pdbx_seq_one_letter_code
_entity_poly.pdbx_strand_id
1 'polypeptide(L)'
;MTYKLFLTGSLQRDSVVVVLAEQFGRPADDVDVADADDYDNRNWDATVSCTYEQVHGDVTWSLDIHVPDDHPARPAEERLAAALAGRLGKPVLFAAAEPLPSAYWLAAPGGLLTRARVYESDDEDATFTIDAVGRPVPGLPDVPVDRQAEVIREHRVPTPVTEAFSAWLATRGTPGSERQSEAEWYARTRLGAWEELAVRISTAWPPDGWYPVDFYQEDLGLRDQLVQTAAELTGETAARCTAALARVDELFREHTVDDKGAALGEVSGLSRLDIALRSWWWQRRPDPVPWPLPGE
;
A
#
# COMPACT_ATOMS: atom_id res chain seq x y z
N MET A 1 20.32 11.64 -3.27
CA MET A 1 19.20 10.77 -2.84
C MET A 1 19.21 10.72 -1.34
N THR A 2 18.03 10.69 -0.73
CA THR A 2 17.86 10.72 0.73
C THR A 2 17.14 9.46 1.15
N TYR A 3 17.62 8.78 2.20
CA TYR A 3 16.90 7.69 2.87
C TYR A 3 16.43 8.19 4.22
N LYS A 4 15.16 7.93 4.57
CA LYS A 4 14.60 8.28 5.87
C LYS A 4 14.24 6.99 6.61
N LEU A 5 15.03 6.67 7.62
CA LEU A 5 14.89 5.43 8.39
C LEU A 5 14.55 5.75 9.85
N PHE A 6 13.85 4.84 10.50
CA PHE A 6 13.48 4.98 11.91
C PHE A 6 13.95 3.76 12.70
N LEU A 7 14.55 3.97 13.88
CA LEU A 7 15.05 2.89 14.74
C LEU A 7 14.18 2.71 15.98
N THR A 8 14.01 1.46 16.41
CA THR A 8 13.47 1.12 17.72
C THR A 8 14.61 0.80 18.71
N GLY A 9 14.74 1.55 19.80
CA GLY A 9 15.73 1.32 20.87
C GLY A 9 17.01 2.16 20.78
N SER A 10 18.12 1.64 21.31
CA SER A 10 19.37 2.39 21.42
C SER A 10 20.09 2.55 20.08
N LEU A 11 20.49 3.78 19.75
CA LEU A 11 21.43 4.06 18.66
C LEU A 11 22.86 3.66 19.03
N GLN A 12 23.56 2.98 18.13
CA GLN A 12 24.99 2.69 18.24
C GLN A 12 25.72 3.34 17.06
N ARG A 13 26.24 4.55 17.26
CA ARG A 13 26.86 5.37 16.19
C ARG A 13 27.89 4.59 15.36
N ASP A 14 28.84 3.93 16.01
CA ASP A 14 29.90 3.19 15.33
C ASP A 14 29.34 2.03 14.47
N SER A 15 28.28 1.38 14.93
CA SER A 15 27.59 0.34 14.16
C SER A 15 26.90 0.91 12.91
N VAL A 16 26.32 2.11 13.01
CA VAL A 16 25.72 2.80 11.87
C VAL A 16 26.81 3.17 10.85
N VAL A 17 27.92 3.77 11.29
CA VAL A 17 29.07 4.11 10.43
C VAL A 17 29.54 2.89 9.64
N VAL A 18 29.76 1.76 10.31
CA VAL A 18 30.19 0.51 9.67
C VAL A 18 29.20 0.04 8.61
N VAL A 19 27.90 0.04 8.92
CA VAL A 19 26.88 -0.42 7.95
C VAL A 19 26.82 0.51 6.74
N LEU A 20 26.84 1.83 6.94
CA LEU A 20 26.82 2.78 5.83
C LEU A 20 28.08 2.63 4.96
N ALA A 21 29.25 2.56 5.57
CA ALA A 21 30.51 2.33 4.86
C ALA A 21 30.45 1.07 3.98
N GLU A 22 29.97 -0.04 4.53
CA GLU A 22 29.81 -1.31 3.80
C GLU A 22 28.76 -1.21 2.67
N GLN A 23 27.57 -0.64 2.95
CA GLN A 23 26.47 -0.60 1.98
C GLN A 23 26.72 0.34 0.81
N PHE A 24 27.49 1.42 1.03
CA PHE A 24 27.87 2.39 0.01
C PHE A 24 29.29 2.15 -0.55
N GLY A 25 30.02 1.15 -0.05
CA GLY A 25 31.36 0.80 -0.54
C GLY A 25 32.39 1.90 -0.30
N ARG A 26 32.30 2.58 0.85
CA ARG A 26 33.18 3.67 1.26
C ARG A 26 34.01 3.28 2.49
N PRO A 27 35.20 3.86 2.68
CA PRO A 27 35.91 3.73 3.96
C PRO A 27 35.12 4.43 5.06
N ALA A 28 35.24 3.95 6.31
CA ALA A 28 34.52 4.52 7.45
C ALA A 28 34.81 6.01 7.67
N ASP A 29 36.02 6.47 7.36
CA ASP A 29 36.41 7.88 7.49
C ASP A 29 35.75 8.82 6.44
N ASP A 30 35.12 8.25 5.41
CA ASP A 30 34.34 8.95 4.36
C ASP A 30 32.82 8.87 4.63
N VAL A 31 32.44 8.49 5.86
CA VAL A 31 31.07 8.43 6.35
C VAL A 31 30.94 9.30 7.59
N ASP A 32 30.09 10.31 7.53
CA ASP A 32 29.72 11.14 8.68
C ASP A 32 28.41 10.64 9.29
N VAL A 33 28.39 10.42 10.60
CA VAL A 33 27.18 10.12 11.36
C VAL A 33 27.19 11.03 12.57
N ALA A 34 26.24 11.95 12.67
CA ALA A 34 26.22 12.98 13.70
C ALA A 34 24.80 13.32 14.14
N ASP A 35 24.70 13.78 15.38
CA ASP A 35 23.46 14.34 15.93
C ASP A 35 23.02 15.56 15.11
N ALA A 36 21.72 15.83 15.06
CA ALA A 36 21.15 16.99 14.37
C ALA A 36 21.70 18.31 14.90
N ASP A 37 22.01 18.39 16.19
CA ASP A 37 22.52 19.61 16.83
C ASP A 37 24.05 19.73 16.82
N ASP A 38 24.79 18.68 16.42
CA ASP A 38 26.26 18.63 16.48
C ASP A 38 26.92 19.15 15.19
N TYR A 39 26.65 20.39 14.81
CA TYR A 39 27.15 21.01 13.57
C TYR A 39 28.68 21.18 13.52
N ASP A 40 29.30 21.43 14.68
CA ASP A 40 30.73 21.79 14.76
C ASP A 40 31.66 20.59 14.55
N ASN A 41 31.20 19.37 14.85
CA ASN A 41 32.01 18.14 14.73
C ASN A 41 31.70 17.34 13.45
N ARG A 42 30.86 17.86 12.56
CA ARG A 42 30.53 17.18 11.29
C ARG A 42 31.70 17.13 10.33
N ASN A 43 31.89 15.96 9.72
CA ASN A 43 32.73 15.84 8.54
C ASN A 43 31.92 16.24 7.29
N TRP A 44 31.94 17.54 6.97
CA TRP A 44 31.26 18.08 5.78
C TRP A 44 31.83 17.59 4.44
N ASP A 45 33.04 17.03 4.44
CA ASP A 45 33.69 16.48 3.24
C ASP A 45 33.32 14.99 3.01
N ALA A 46 32.57 14.37 3.92
CA ALA A 46 32.16 12.97 3.80
C ALA A 46 31.21 12.75 2.61
N THR A 47 31.44 11.69 1.84
CA THR A 47 30.58 11.31 0.70
C THR A 47 29.21 10.84 1.16
N VAL A 48 29.13 10.17 2.31
CA VAL A 48 27.88 9.69 2.91
C VAL A 48 27.71 10.41 4.24
N SER A 49 26.58 11.08 4.44
CA SER A 49 26.25 11.71 5.71
C SER A 49 24.95 11.16 6.27
N CYS A 50 24.90 11.00 7.59
CA CYS A 50 23.72 10.57 8.32
C CYS A 50 23.50 11.52 9.50
N THR A 51 22.39 12.24 9.45
CA THR A 51 21.88 12.96 10.60
C THR A 51 21.02 12.00 11.42
N TYR A 52 21.19 11.99 12.73
CA TYR A 52 20.24 11.33 13.63
C TYR A 52 19.64 12.33 14.61
N GLU A 53 18.37 12.13 14.93
CA GLU A 53 17.63 12.90 15.93
C GLU A 53 16.83 11.94 16.81
N GLN A 54 16.69 12.28 18.09
CA GLN A 54 15.86 11.52 19.00
C GLN A 54 14.38 11.86 18.74
N VAL A 55 13.53 10.83 18.66
CA VAL A 55 12.07 10.98 18.56
C VAL A 55 11.37 10.21 19.69
N HIS A 56 10.07 10.42 19.82
CA HIS A 56 9.27 9.87 20.92
C HIS A 56 8.37 8.72 20.49
N GLY A 57 8.01 7.85 21.44
CA GLY A 57 7.11 6.71 21.24
C GLY A 57 7.83 5.38 21.09
N ASP A 58 7.30 4.51 20.23
CA ASP A 58 7.87 3.19 19.92
C ASP A 58 9.09 3.31 19.01
N VAL A 59 9.14 4.37 18.21
CA VAL A 59 10.35 4.81 17.51
C VAL A 59 11.15 5.72 18.44
N THR A 60 12.46 5.53 18.44
CA THR A 60 13.38 6.26 19.32
C THR A 60 14.35 7.18 18.57
N TRP A 61 14.66 6.86 17.31
CA TRP A 61 15.58 7.66 16.50
C TRP A 61 15.06 7.77 15.07
N SER A 62 15.15 8.96 14.50
CA SER A 62 15.00 9.25 13.08
C SER A 62 16.38 9.42 12.48
N LEU A 63 16.64 8.77 11.34
CA LEU A 63 17.89 8.83 10.59
C LEU A 63 17.60 9.41 9.21
N ASP A 64 18.27 10.52 8.89
CA ASP A 64 18.28 11.11 7.56
C ASP A 64 19.65 10.88 6.92
N ILE A 65 19.69 9.98 5.93
CA ILE A 65 20.92 9.57 5.25
C ILE A 65 20.97 10.21 3.88
N HIS A 66 21.96 11.05 3.66
CA HIS A 66 22.19 11.75 2.41
C HIS A 66 23.40 11.18 1.66
N VAL A 67 23.21 10.96 0.36
CA VAL A 67 24.26 10.53 -0.57
C VAL A 67 24.11 11.27 -1.90
N PRO A 68 25.21 11.72 -2.53
CA PRO A 68 25.19 12.35 -3.86
C PRO A 68 24.42 11.54 -4.90
N ASP A 69 23.71 12.24 -5.79
CA ASP A 69 22.86 11.61 -6.80
C ASP A 69 23.63 10.80 -7.85
N ASP A 70 24.89 11.13 -8.08
CA ASP A 70 25.81 10.45 -8.99
C ASP A 70 26.57 9.29 -8.35
N HIS A 71 26.27 8.98 -7.08
CA HIS A 71 26.94 7.88 -6.38
C HIS A 71 26.66 6.52 -7.06
N PRO A 72 27.71 5.76 -7.44
CA PRO A 72 27.56 4.58 -8.29
C PRO A 72 26.94 3.38 -7.58
N ALA A 73 27.10 3.28 -6.27
CA ALA A 73 26.54 2.20 -5.45
C ALA A 73 25.46 2.76 -4.53
N ARG A 74 24.19 2.62 -4.92
CA ARG A 74 23.04 3.00 -4.09
C ARG A 74 22.23 1.76 -3.75
N PRO A 75 22.21 1.29 -2.48
CA PRO A 75 21.36 0.19 -2.05
C PRO A 75 19.88 0.55 -2.25
N ALA A 76 19.04 -0.46 -2.50
CA ALA A 76 17.62 -0.31 -2.23
C ALA A 76 17.42 -0.02 -0.72
N GLU A 77 16.43 0.80 -0.38
CA GLU A 77 16.15 1.19 1.01
C GLU A 77 15.89 -0.02 1.91
N GLU A 78 15.17 -1.03 1.40
CA GLU A 78 14.98 -2.32 2.05
C GLU A 78 16.30 -2.99 2.45
N ARG A 79 17.28 -3.01 1.54
CA ARG A 79 18.59 -3.63 1.78
C ARG A 79 19.36 -2.88 2.87
N LEU A 80 19.27 -1.55 2.86
CA LEU A 80 19.90 -0.70 3.85
C LEU A 80 19.26 -0.90 5.24
N ALA A 81 17.93 -0.88 5.31
CA ALA A 81 17.18 -1.12 6.55
C ALA A 81 17.47 -2.52 7.12
N ALA A 82 17.51 -3.56 6.28
CA ALA A 82 17.84 -4.92 6.69
C ALA A 82 19.28 -5.05 7.22
N ALA A 83 20.26 -4.37 6.60
CA ALA A 83 21.64 -4.37 7.07
C ALA A 83 21.77 -3.69 8.44
N LEU A 84 21.10 -2.55 8.64
CA LEU A 84 21.04 -1.86 9.93
C LEU A 84 20.35 -2.73 10.98
N ALA A 85 19.20 -3.33 10.65
CA ALA A 85 18.47 -4.17 11.57
C ALA A 85 19.30 -5.39 12.02
N GLY A 86 19.99 -6.03 11.09
CA GLY A 86 20.88 -7.15 11.37
C GLY A 86 22.07 -6.76 12.25
N ARG A 87 22.70 -5.61 12.00
CA ARG A 87 23.87 -5.15 12.76
C ARG A 87 23.49 -4.67 14.16
N LEU A 88 22.41 -3.91 14.28
CA LEU A 88 21.97 -3.31 15.54
C LEU A 88 21.19 -4.30 16.41
N GLY A 89 20.66 -5.38 15.82
CA GLY A 89 19.78 -6.31 16.51
C GLY A 89 18.44 -5.66 16.89
N LYS A 90 18.00 -4.67 16.12
CA LYS A 90 16.77 -3.89 16.34
C LYS A 90 15.95 -3.78 15.07
N PRO A 91 14.61 -3.74 15.16
CA PRO A 91 13.76 -3.31 14.06
C PRO A 91 14.13 -1.92 13.51
N VAL A 92 14.05 -1.80 12.19
CA VAL A 92 14.27 -0.56 11.44
C VAL A 92 13.08 -0.35 10.51
N LEU A 93 12.42 0.80 10.59
CA LEU A 93 11.35 1.17 9.68
C LEU A 93 11.87 2.07 8.55
N PHE A 94 11.18 2.00 7.42
CA PHE A 94 11.39 2.89 6.29
C PHE A 94 10.08 3.11 5.54
N ALA A 95 9.97 4.24 4.85
CA ALA A 95 8.74 4.61 4.15
C ALA A 95 8.37 3.55 3.10
N ALA A 96 7.08 3.25 2.98
CA ALA A 96 6.61 2.58 1.78
C ALA A 96 6.67 3.54 0.58
N ALA A 97 6.85 2.99 -0.61
CA ALA A 97 6.95 3.77 -1.85
C ALA A 97 5.67 4.57 -2.18
N GLU A 98 4.54 4.22 -1.58
CA GLU A 98 3.28 4.97 -1.69
C GLU A 98 3.19 5.92 -0.48
N PRO A 99 2.86 7.21 -0.68
CA PRO A 99 2.87 8.24 0.36
C PRO A 99 1.70 8.06 1.33
N LEU A 100 1.79 7.01 2.11
CA LEU A 100 0.88 6.70 3.20
C LEU A 100 1.55 7.07 4.51
N PRO A 101 1.00 8.04 5.26
CA PRO A 101 1.55 8.43 6.54
C PRO A 101 1.64 7.25 7.52
N SER A 102 0.84 6.19 7.32
CA SER A 102 0.78 5.08 8.28
C SER A 102 1.34 3.74 7.84
N ALA A 103 1.58 3.47 6.56
CA ALA A 103 2.01 2.13 6.11
C ALA A 103 3.52 2.08 5.88
N TYR A 104 4.29 1.76 6.91
CA TYR A 104 5.74 1.59 6.82
C TYR A 104 6.14 0.16 6.47
N TRP A 105 7.33 0.01 5.90
CA TRP A 105 8.05 -1.26 5.95
C TRP A 105 8.87 -1.35 7.23
N LEU A 106 9.00 -2.54 7.78
CA LEU A 106 9.80 -2.86 8.94
C LEU A 106 10.73 -4.03 8.60
N ALA A 107 12.03 -3.77 8.66
CA ALA A 107 13.07 -4.79 8.62
C ALA A 107 13.48 -5.15 10.04
N ALA A 108 13.45 -6.44 10.38
CA ALA A 108 13.82 -6.95 11.69
C ALA A 108 15.10 -7.81 11.64
N PRO A 109 15.78 -8.00 12.78
CA PRO A 109 16.93 -8.90 12.86
C PRO A 109 16.57 -10.30 12.36
N GLY A 110 17.50 -10.94 11.64
CA GLY A 110 17.28 -12.26 11.05
C GLY A 110 16.61 -12.24 9.66
N GLY A 111 16.46 -11.05 9.05
CA GLY A 111 16.01 -10.91 7.65
C GLY A 111 14.50 -10.94 7.46
N LEU A 112 13.72 -10.80 8.54
CA LEU A 112 12.28 -10.62 8.43
C LEU A 112 11.99 -9.22 7.88
N LEU A 113 11.21 -9.15 6.81
CA LEU A 113 10.60 -7.93 6.29
C LEU A 113 9.08 -8.06 6.41
N THR A 114 8.43 -7.05 6.98
CA THR A 114 6.98 -7.00 7.16
C THR A 114 6.48 -5.57 7.08
N ARG A 115 5.17 -5.40 6.87
CA ARG A 115 4.51 -4.10 7.02
C ARG A 115 4.34 -3.73 8.50
N ALA A 116 4.31 -2.43 8.79
CA ALA A 116 4.01 -1.86 10.09
C ALA A 116 3.10 -0.63 9.92
N ARG A 117 2.01 -0.60 10.70
CA ARG A 117 1.15 0.57 10.80
C ARG A 117 1.73 1.51 11.86
N VAL A 118 2.11 2.72 11.46
CA VAL A 118 2.71 3.73 12.35
C VAL A 118 1.83 4.97 12.35
N TYR A 119 1.60 5.56 13.51
CA TYR A 119 0.95 6.86 13.63
C TYR A 119 1.94 7.87 14.18
N GLU A 120 1.95 9.06 13.59
CA GLU A 120 2.67 10.22 14.08
C GLU A 120 1.66 11.15 14.77
N SER A 121 1.98 11.67 15.96
CA SER A 121 1.13 12.66 16.63
C SER A 121 1.31 14.05 16.02
N ASP A 122 0.26 14.87 16.06
CA ASP A 122 0.27 16.25 15.56
C ASP A 122 0.91 17.26 16.55
N ASP A 123 1.70 16.77 17.51
CA ASP A 123 2.35 17.61 18.54
C ASP A 123 3.67 18.21 18.02
N GLU A 124 4.18 19.25 18.68
CA GLU A 124 5.50 19.84 18.36
C GLU A 124 6.63 18.80 18.50
N ASP A 125 6.51 17.92 19.50
CA ASP A 125 7.38 16.77 19.70
C ASP A 125 6.66 15.50 19.20
N ALA A 126 6.69 15.28 17.89
CA ALA A 126 5.99 14.18 17.22
C ALA A 126 6.30 12.82 17.88
N THR A 127 5.24 12.13 18.31
CA THR A 127 5.32 10.78 18.90
C THR A 127 4.90 9.74 17.87
N PHE A 128 5.76 8.77 17.62
CA PHE A 128 5.54 7.67 16.68
C PHE A 128 5.06 6.42 17.42
N THR A 129 3.86 5.95 17.12
CA THR A 129 3.26 4.74 17.71
C THR A 129 3.14 3.64 16.66
N ILE A 130 3.67 2.45 16.93
CA ILE A 130 3.50 1.27 16.06
C ILE A 130 2.23 0.55 16.50
N ASP A 131 1.12 0.80 15.80
CA ASP A 131 -0.19 0.25 16.11
C ASP A 131 -0.29 -1.25 15.80
N ALA A 132 0.27 -1.69 14.68
CA ALA A 132 0.19 -3.07 14.24
C ALA A 132 1.33 -3.47 13.30
N VAL A 133 1.66 -4.76 13.26
CA VAL A 133 2.61 -5.35 12.31
C VAL A 133 1.95 -6.48 11.51
N GLY A 134 2.35 -6.64 10.24
CA GLY A 134 1.79 -7.70 9.40
C GLY A 134 2.19 -9.12 9.81
N ARG A 135 3.28 -9.26 10.60
CA ARG A 135 3.83 -10.54 11.07
C ARG A 135 4.49 -10.32 12.44
N PRO A 136 4.62 -11.35 13.30
CA PRO A 136 5.33 -11.25 14.58
C PRO A 136 6.76 -10.74 14.40
N VAL A 137 7.15 -9.69 15.13
CA VAL A 137 8.46 -9.04 15.03
C VAL A 137 9.29 -9.24 16.31
N PRO A 138 10.51 -9.81 16.22
CA PRO A 138 11.43 -9.84 17.35
C PRO A 138 11.75 -8.42 17.85
N GLY A 139 11.56 -8.17 19.14
CA GLY A 139 11.78 -6.86 19.75
C GLY A 139 10.52 -6.00 19.87
N LEU A 140 9.39 -6.44 19.31
CA LEU A 140 8.06 -5.80 19.45
C LEU A 140 6.99 -6.86 19.82
N PRO A 141 7.15 -7.59 20.94
CA PRO A 141 6.24 -8.70 21.29
C PRO A 141 4.82 -8.26 21.65
N ASP A 142 4.67 -7.01 22.10
CA ASP A 142 3.38 -6.46 22.55
C ASP A 142 2.60 -5.76 21.44
N VAL A 143 3.22 -5.57 20.26
CA VAL A 143 2.55 -4.97 19.10
C VAL A 143 1.62 -6.00 18.45
N PRO A 144 0.32 -5.69 18.27
CA PRO A 144 -0.63 -6.57 17.60
C PRO A 144 -0.17 -7.00 16.20
N VAL A 145 -0.43 -8.25 15.86
CA VAL A 145 -0.28 -8.74 14.48
C VAL A 145 -1.61 -8.60 13.77
N ASP A 146 -1.67 -7.74 12.76
CA ASP A 146 -2.89 -7.46 12.00
C ASP A 146 -2.59 -7.21 10.51
N ARG A 147 -3.58 -7.51 9.66
CA ARG A 147 -3.53 -7.23 8.23
C ARG A 147 -3.89 -5.76 8.00
N GLN A 148 -3.12 -5.08 7.16
CA GLN A 148 -3.26 -3.63 6.96
C GLN A 148 -4.15 -3.34 5.75
N ALA A 149 -5.45 -3.15 6.00
CA ALA A 149 -6.45 -2.90 4.95
C ALA A 149 -6.12 -1.66 4.09
N GLU A 150 -5.48 -0.66 4.68
CA GLU A 150 -5.00 0.53 3.98
C GLU A 150 -4.03 0.20 2.84
N VAL A 151 -3.16 -0.80 3.01
CA VAL A 151 -2.24 -1.25 1.94
C VAL A 151 -3.03 -1.82 0.76
N ILE A 152 -4.13 -2.54 1.03
CA ILE A 152 -5.01 -3.05 -0.03
C ILE A 152 -5.70 -1.90 -0.76
N ARG A 153 -6.24 -0.93 -0.02
CA ARG A 153 -6.99 0.21 -0.58
C ARG A 153 -6.15 1.05 -1.54
N GLU A 154 -4.85 1.17 -1.30
CA GLU A 154 -3.99 2.03 -2.11
C GLU A 154 -3.25 1.33 -3.23
N HIS A 155 -3.02 0.01 -3.07
CA HIS A 155 -2.34 -0.78 -4.07
C HIS A 155 -3.04 -0.67 -5.43
N ARG A 156 -2.36 -0.08 -6.41
CA ARG A 156 -2.92 0.08 -7.76
C ARG A 156 -2.72 -1.18 -8.57
N VAL A 157 -3.81 -1.65 -9.18
CA VAL A 157 -3.77 -2.67 -10.22
C VAL A 157 -4.07 -2.03 -11.58
N PRO A 158 -3.52 -2.55 -12.69
CA PRO A 158 -3.83 -2.04 -14.02
C PRO A 158 -5.33 -2.14 -14.34
N THR A 159 -5.89 -1.10 -14.96
CA THR A 159 -7.31 -1.09 -15.39
C THR A 159 -7.44 -0.82 -16.89
N PRO A 160 -6.91 -1.69 -17.76
CA PRO A 160 -6.81 -1.41 -19.19
C PRO A 160 -8.16 -1.16 -19.89
N VAL A 161 -9.26 -1.77 -19.43
CA VAL A 161 -10.61 -1.56 -19.99
C VAL A 161 -11.12 -0.16 -19.64
N THR A 162 -10.98 0.25 -18.38
CA THR A 162 -11.36 1.57 -17.87
C THR A 162 -10.46 2.66 -18.44
N GLU A 163 -9.15 2.40 -18.55
CA GLU A 163 -8.18 3.30 -19.18
C GLU A 163 -8.53 3.53 -20.65
N ALA A 164 -8.84 2.48 -21.41
CA ALA A 164 -9.28 2.61 -22.80
C ALA A 164 -10.58 3.40 -22.93
N PHE A 165 -11.56 3.17 -22.04
CA PHE A 165 -12.80 3.93 -21.99
C PHE A 165 -12.56 5.41 -21.66
N SER A 166 -11.69 5.68 -20.68
CA SER A 166 -11.29 7.02 -20.25
C SER A 166 -10.58 7.79 -21.37
N ALA A 167 -9.63 7.13 -22.05
CA ALA A 167 -8.92 7.71 -23.18
C ALA A 167 -9.88 8.08 -24.31
N TRP A 168 -10.84 7.20 -24.64
CA TRP A 168 -11.86 7.50 -25.63
C TRP A 168 -12.76 8.68 -25.23
N LEU A 169 -13.21 8.76 -23.97
CA LEU A 169 -13.97 9.93 -23.47
C LEU A 169 -13.16 11.22 -23.64
N ALA A 170 -11.86 11.19 -23.35
CA ALA A 170 -10.98 12.35 -23.52
C ALA A 170 -10.86 12.79 -24.98
N THR A 171 -10.88 11.87 -25.96
CA THR A 171 -10.84 12.24 -27.39
C THR A 171 -12.08 12.99 -27.87
N ARG A 172 -13.19 12.91 -27.13
CA ARG A 172 -14.45 13.60 -27.46
C ARG A 172 -14.54 15.00 -26.86
N GLY A 173 -13.72 15.31 -25.85
CA GLY A 173 -13.66 16.64 -25.25
C GLY A 173 -12.86 17.60 -26.14
N THR A 174 -13.47 18.69 -26.58
CA THR A 174 -12.73 19.81 -27.19
C THR A 174 -11.85 20.47 -26.12
N PRO A 175 -10.59 20.86 -26.41
CA PRO A 175 -9.83 21.70 -25.51
C PRO A 175 -10.61 23.01 -25.26
N GLY A 176 -11.23 23.13 -24.08
CA GLY A 176 -11.94 24.34 -23.65
C GLY A 176 -13.48 24.35 -23.74
N SER A 177 -14.17 23.24 -24.06
CA SER A 177 -15.64 23.20 -23.97
C SER A 177 -16.16 22.10 -23.05
N GLU A 178 -16.97 22.51 -22.08
CA GLU A 178 -17.85 21.78 -21.14
C GLU A 178 -17.36 20.44 -20.56
N ARG A 179 -17.23 20.47 -19.23
CA ARG A 179 -16.94 19.36 -18.31
C ARG A 179 -17.62 18.07 -18.74
N GLN A 180 -16.86 16.98 -18.71
CA GLN A 180 -17.36 15.61 -18.57
C GLN A 180 -18.69 15.60 -17.79
N SER A 181 -19.73 14.97 -18.35
CA SER A 181 -20.99 14.89 -17.63
C SER A 181 -20.80 14.12 -16.32
N GLU A 182 -21.57 14.47 -15.30
CA GLU A 182 -21.51 13.78 -14.02
C GLU A 182 -21.74 12.26 -14.17
N ALA A 183 -22.65 11.85 -15.05
CA ALA A 183 -22.88 10.45 -15.40
C ALA A 183 -21.65 9.77 -16.04
N GLU A 184 -20.93 10.45 -16.95
CA GLU A 184 -19.68 9.91 -17.52
C GLU A 184 -18.57 9.78 -16.49
N TRP A 185 -18.46 10.76 -15.58
CA TRP A 185 -17.49 10.70 -14.49
C TRP A 185 -17.76 9.51 -13.58
N TYR A 186 -19.01 9.35 -13.14
CA TYR A 186 -19.43 8.24 -12.31
C TYR A 186 -19.27 6.88 -13.01
N ALA A 187 -19.65 6.78 -14.29
CA ALA A 187 -19.52 5.55 -15.05
C ALA A 187 -18.05 5.11 -15.13
N ARG A 188 -17.15 6.05 -15.41
CA ARG A 188 -15.71 5.79 -15.44
C ARG A 188 -15.17 5.35 -14.08
N THR A 189 -15.49 6.09 -13.01
CA THR A 189 -14.99 5.77 -11.66
C THR A 189 -15.48 4.41 -11.17
N ARG A 190 -16.78 4.11 -11.35
CA ARG A 190 -17.38 2.84 -10.91
C ARG A 190 -16.96 1.64 -11.77
N LEU A 191 -16.76 1.86 -13.08
CA LEU A 191 -16.16 0.84 -13.96
C LEU A 191 -14.73 0.52 -13.53
N GLY A 192 -13.95 1.55 -13.16
CA GLY A 192 -12.60 1.40 -12.62
C GLY A 192 -12.57 0.52 -11.38
N ALA A 193 -13.38 0.85 -10.36
CA ALA A 193 -13.46 0.03 -9.14
C ALA A 193 -13.87 -1.43 -9.43
N TRP A 194 -14.82 -1.62 -10.36
CA TRP A 194 -15.23 -2.97 -10.76
C TRP A 194 -14.13 -3.76 -11.47
N GLU A 195 -13.37 -3.10 -12.34
CA GLU A 195 -12.22 -3.70 -13.00
C GLU A 195 -11.07 -3.98 -12.03
N GLU A 196 -10.77 -3.06 -11.11
CA GLU A 196 -9.77 -3.26 -10.06
C GLU A 196 -10.09 -4.53 -9.26
N LEU A 197 -11.34 -4.71 -8.84
CA LEU A 197 -11.76 -5.94 -8.14
C LEU A 197 -11.56 -7.19 -9.01
N ALA A 198 -12.04 -7.19 -10.26
CA ALA A 198 -11.91 -8.34 -11.16
C ALA A 198 -10.43 -8.71 -11.43
N VAL A 199 -9.57 -7.70 -11.61
CA VAL A 199 -8.13 -7.89 -11.79
C VAL A 199 -7.49 -8.45 -10.53
N ARG A 200 -7.82 -7.93 -9.35
CA ARG A 200 -7.32 -8.46 -8.07
C ARG A 200 -7.68 -9.93 -7.90
N ILE A 201 -8.92 -10.32 -8.20
CA ILE A 201 -9.33 -11.73 -8.17
C ILE A 201 -8.46 -12.56 -9.12
N SER A 202 -8.29 -12.11 -10.37
CA SER A 202 -7.53 -12.85 -11.40
C SER A 202 -6.03 -12.98 -11.11
N THR A 203 -5.49 -12.07 -10.29
CA THR A 203 -4.06 -11.98 -9.96
C THR A 203 -3.75 -12.44 -8.54
N ALA A 204 -4.66 -13.20 -7.93
CA ALA A 204 -4.50 -13.77 -6.59
C ALA A 204 -4.28 -12.71 -5.49
N TRP A 205 -5.05 -11.63 -5.55
CA TRP A 205 -5.22 -10.65 -4.46
C TRP A 205 -3.96 -9.89 -4.08
N PRO A 206 -3.30 -9.21 -5.03
CA PRO A 206 -2.12 -8.42 -4.70
C PRO A 206 -2.47 -7.26 -3.75
N PRO A 207 -1.51 -6.82 -2.93
CA PRO A 207 -0.12 -7.30 -2.89
C PRO A 207 0.11 -8.58 -2.08
N ASP A 208 -0.79 -8.93 -1.15
CA ASP A 208 -0.49 -9.85 -0.04
C ASP A 208 -1.33 -11.14 -0.03
N GLY A 209 -2.13 -11.39 -1.07
CA GLY A 209 -2.99 -12.57 -1.15
C GLY A 209 -4.30 -12.49 -0.36
N TRP A 210 -4.69 -11.28 0.08
CA TRP A 210 -5.88 -11.09 0.91
C TRP A 210 -6.67 -9.82 0.54
N TYR A 211 -7.93 -9.76 0.97
CA TYR A 211 -8.85 -8.64 0.70
C TYR A 211 -9.91 -8.54 1.80
N PRO A 212 -10.16 -7.35 2.39
CA PRO A 212 -11.21 -7.18 3.38
C PRO A 212 -12.61 -7.50 2.83
N VAL A 213 -13.45 -8.15 3.65
CA VAL A 213 -14.85 -8.46 3.29
C VAL A 213 -15.64 -7.18 3.04
N ASP A 214 -15.47 -6.16 3.89
CA ASP A 214 -16.18 -4.89 3.75
C ASP A 214 -15.83 -4.18 2.43
N PHE A 215 -14.57 -4.25 2.00
CA PHE A 215 -14.14 -3.67 0.71
C PHE A 215 -14.75 -4.45 -0.45
N TYR A 216 -14.79 -5.78 -0.36
CA TYR A 216 -15.46 -6.60 -1.37
C TYR A 216 -16.94 -6.21 -1.49
N GLN A 217 -17.64 -6.06 -0.36
CA GLN A 217 -19.04 -5.61 -0.37
C GLN A 217 -19.21 -4.20 -0.94
N GLU A 218 -18.30 -3.27 -0.63
CA GLU A 218 -18.28 -1.92 -1.17
C GLU A 218 -18.17 -1.97 -2.71
N ASP A 219 -17.24 -2.75 -3.25
CA ASP A 219 -17.03 -2.93 -4.69
C ASP A 219 -18.24 -3.55 -5.40
N LEU A 220 -18.87 -4.58 -4.80
CA LEU A 220 -20.11 -5.14 -5.32
C LEU A 220 -21.26 -4.10 -5.32
N GLY A 221 -21.28 -3.22 -4.33
CA GLY A 221 -22.21 -2.10 -4.24
C GLY A 221 -21.94 -1.02 -5.30
N LEU A 222 -20.67 -0.72 -5.59
CA LEU A 222 -20.28 0.17 -6.68
C LEU A 222 -20.72 -0.41 -8.03
N ARG A 223 -20.68 -1.74 -8.19
CA ARG A 223 -21.20 -2.43 -9.38
C ARG A 223 -22.72 -2.34 -9.50
N ASP A 224 -23.48 -2.35 -8.41
CA ASP A 224 -24.93 -2.05 -8.41
C ASP A 224 -25.20 -0.61 -8.87
N GLN A 225 -24.44 0.36 -8.34
CA GLN A 225 -24.57 1.76 -8.73
C GLN A 225 -24.20 1.99 -10.21
N LEU A 226 -23.22 1.24 -10.74
CA LEU A 226 -22.83 1.32 -12.15
C LEU A 226 -23.98 0.96 -13.09
N VAL A 227 -24.87 0.03 -12.72
CA VAL A 227 -26.08 -0.25 -13.51
C VAL A 227 -26.95 0.99 -13.64
N GLN A 228 -27.15 1.70 -12.54
CA GLN A 228 -28.01 2.89 -12.51
C GLN A 228 -27.38 4.01 -13.35
N THR A 229 -26.09 4.27 -13.18
CA THR A 229 -25.38 5.28 -13.97
C THR A 229 -25.35 4.94 -15.45
N ALA A 230 -25.16 3.66 -15.81
CA ALA A 230 -25.15 3.23 -17.20
C ALA A 230 -26.50 3.47 -17.91
N ALA A 231 -27.62 3.46 -17.17
CA ALA A 231 -28.94 3.76 -17.70
C ALA A 231 -29.14 5.25 -18.05
N GLU A 232 -28.36 6.14 -17.45
CA GLU A 232 -28.38 7.58 -17.73
C GLU A 232 -27.51 7.97 -18.94
N LEU A 233 -26.60 7.09 -19.35
CA LEU A 233 -25.76 7.30 -20.52
C LEU A 233 -26.59 7.16 -21.80
N THR A 234 -26.20 7.91 -22.84
CA THR A 234 -26.88 7.87 -24.14
C THR A 234 -25.89 7.71 -25.29
N GLY A 235 -26.41 7.30 -26.46
CA GLY A 235 -25.66 7.23 -27.71
C GLY A 235 -24.42 6.33 -27.65
N GLU A 236 -23.32 6.79 -28.25
CA GLU A 236 -22.07 6.01 -28.31
C GLU A 236 -21.46 5.78 -26.92
N THR A 237 -21.65 6.71 -25.98
CA THR A 237 -21.13 6.57 -24.61
C THR A 237 -21.77 5.38 -23.89
N ALA A 238 -23.09 5.21 -24.00
CA ALA A 238 -23.79 4.06 -23.46
C ALA A 238 -23.30 2.74 -24.06
N ALA A 239 -23.14 2.70 -25.40
CA ALA A 239 -22.67 1.50 -26.10
C ALA A 239 -21.25 1.10 -25.68
N ARG A 240 -20.33 2.08 -25.57
CA ARG A 240 -18.94 1.85 -25.14
C ARG A 240 -18.85 1.41 -23.69
N CYS A 241 -19.60 2.06 -22.80
CA CYS A 241 -19.68 1.69 -21.39
C CYS A 241 -20.22 0.27 -21.23
N THR A 242 -21.29 -0.09 -21.97
CA THR A 242 -21.86 -1.44 -21.97
C THR A 242 -20.85 -2.49 -22.43
N ALA A 243 -20.12 -2.21 -23.52
CA ALA A 243 -19.09 -3.12 -24.03
C ALA A 243 -17.91 -3.29 -23.05
N ALA A 244 -17.49 -2.19 -22.41
CA ALA A 244 -16.45 -2.21 -21.39
C ALA A 244 -16.89 -3.04 -20.16
N LEU A 245 -18.11 -2.78 -19.67
CA LEU A 245 -18.70 -3.49 -18.55
C LEU A 245 -18.84 -5.00 -18.81
N ALA A 246 -19.24 -5.38 -20.02
CA ALA A 246 -19.35 -6.79 -20.41
C ALA A 246 -18.00 -7.54 -20.31
N ARG A 247 -16.89 -6.88 -20.68
CA ARG A 247 -15.54 -7.45 -20.57
C ARG A 247 -15.11 -7.65 -19.12
N VAL A 248 -15.40 -6.67 -18.26
CA VAL A 248 -15.06 -6.79 -16.83
C VAL A 248 -15.95 -7.84 -16.15
N ASP A 249 -17.24 -7.89 -16.47
CA ASP A 249 -18.15 -8.92 -15.96
C ASP A 249 -17.73 -10.35 -16.40
N GLU A 250 -17.16 -10.49 -17.59
CA GLU A 250 -16.60 -11.76 -18.07
C GLU A 250 -15.38 -12.17 -17.25
N LEU A 251 -14.41 -11.27 -17.07
CA LEU A 251 -13.23 -11.51 -16.21
C LEU A 251 -13.65 -11.90 -14.79
N PHE A 252 -14.59 -11.17 -14.19
CA PHE A 252 -15.11 -11.51 -12.87
C PHE A 252 -15.74 -12.91 -12.85
N ARG A 253 -16.54 -13.29 -13.86
CA ARG A 253 -17.14 -14.62 -13.94
C ARG A 253 -16.11 -15.73 -14.09
N GLU A 254 -15.08 -15.52 -14.88
CA GLU A 254 -14.01 -16.51 -15.13
C GLU A 254 -13.27 -16.88 -13.84
N HIS A 255 -13.10 -15.92 -12.92
CA HIS A 255 -12.35 -16.12 -11.69
C HIS A 255 -13.21 -16.21 -10.41
N THR A 256 -14.52 -16.41 -10.58
CA THR A 256 -15.44 -16.62 -9.45
C THR A 256 -16.32 -17.83 -9.70
N VAL A 257 -16.84 -18.42 -8.62
CA VAL A 257 -17.77 -19.55 -8.65
C VAL A 257 -19.11 -19.10 -8.09
N ASP A 258 -20.20 -19.49 -8.74
CA ASP A 258 -21.55 -19.28 -8.21
C ASP A 258 -21.79 -20.26 -7.04
N ASP A 259 -21.78 -19.71 -5.83
CA ASP A 259 -22.01 -20.43 -4.59
C ASP A 259 -23.32 -19.98 -3.92
N LYS A 260 -24.18 -19.27 -4.67
CA LYS A 260 -25.42 -18.66 -4.16
C LYS A 260 -25.18 -17.69 -3.00
N GLY A 261 -24.01 -17.06 -2.95
CA GLY A 261 -23.65 -16.10 -1.91
C GLY A 261 -23.38 -16.73 -0.55
N ALA A 262 -23.14 -18.04 -0.51
CA ALA A 262 -22.89 -18.77 0.74
C ALA A 262 -21.64 -18.23 1.46
N ALA A 263 -20.51 -18.12 0.77
CA ALA A 263 -19.26 -17.67 1.36
C ALA A 263 -19.34 -16.22 1.83
N LEU A 264 -20.00 -15.33 1.07
CA LEU A 264 -20.16 -13.94 1.47
C LEU A 264 -21.06 -13.83 2.71
N GLY A 265 -22.20 -14.53 2.73
CA GLY A 265 -23.13 -14.49 3.86
C GLY A 265 -22.54 -15.00 5.18
N GLU A 266 -21.56 -15.90 5.14
CA GLU A 266 -20.88 -16.41 6.33
C GLU A 266 -20.02 -15.36 7.04
N VAL A 267 -19.45 -14.41 6.30
CA VAL A 267 -18.49 -13.43 6.84
C VAL A 267 -19.03 -12.01 6.92
N SER A 268 -20.08 -11.70 6.17
CA SER A 268 -20.51 -10.32 5.96
C SER A 268 -21.73 -9.90 6.80
N GLY A 269 -22.24 -10.80 7.65
CA GLY A 269 -23.45 -10.58 8.45
C GLY A 269 -24.75 -10.45 7.63
N LEU A 270 -24.70 -10.59 6.30
CA LEU A 270 -25.86 -10.55 5.43
C LEU A 270 -26.55 -11.91 5.43
N SER A 271 -27.88 -11.93 5.49
CA SER A 271 -28.59 -13.20 5.37
C SER A 271 -28.50 -13.73 3.93
N ARG A 272 -28.56 -15.05 3.76
CA ARG A 272 -28.63 -15.67 2.43
C ARG A 272 -29.82 -15.16 1.62
N LEU A 273 -30.93 -14.80 2.29
CA LEU A 273 -32.09 -14.23 1.64
C LEU A 273 -31.78 -12.83 1.08
N ASP A 274 -31.10 -11.99 1.85
CA ASP A 274 -30.70 -10.65 1.41
C ASP A 274 -29.79 -10.72 0.18
N ILE A 275 -28.84 -11.66 0.18
CA ILE A 275 -27.93 -11.87 -0.96
C ILE A 275 -28.68 -12.42 -2.18
N ALA A 276 -29.60 -13.36 -1.99
CA ALA A 276 -30.38 -13.95 -3.09
C ALA A 276 -31.28 -12.91 -3.81
N LEU A 277 -31.66 -11.83 -3.13
CA LEU A 277 -32.42 -10.72 -3.71
C LEU A 277 -31.56 -9.72 -4.48
N ARG A 278 -30.23 -9.83 -4.41
CA ARG A 278 -29.30 -8.96 -5.14
C ARG A 278 -28.92 -9.54 -6.51
N SER A 279 -28.26 -8.68 -7.28
CA SER A 279 -27.72 -8.99 -8.60
C SER A 279 -26.78 -10.21 -8.57
N TRP A 280 -26.64 -10.88 -9.72
CA TRP A 280 -25.93 -12.17 -9.83
C TRP A 280 -24.47 -12.14 -9.33
N TRP A 281 -23.78 -11.00 -9.35
CA TRP A 281 -22.40 -10.89 -8.87
C TRP A 281 -22.28 -11.06 -7.35
N TRP A 282 -23.33 -10.74 -6.58
CA TRP A 282 -23.38 -10.99 -5.14
C TRP A 282 -23.48 -12.47 -4.78
N GLN A 283 -23.92 -13.30 -5.73
CA GLN A 283 -24.13 -14.73 -5.54
C GLN A 283 -22.88 -15.55 -5.88
N ARG A 284 -21.74 -14.88 -6.06
CA ARG A 284 -20.49 -15.50 -6.48
C ARG A 284 -19.39 -15.24 -5.46
N ARG A 285 -18.58 -16.27 -5.23
CA ARG A 285 -17.36 -16.18 -4.45
C ARG A 285 -16.13 -16.25 -5.35
N PRO A 286 -15.06 -15.55 -5.01
CA PRO A 286 -13.77 -15.83 -5.60
C PRO A 286 -13.19 -17.20 -5.24
N ASP A 287 -12.26 -17.69 -6.06
CA ASP A 287 -11.51 -18.92 -5.79
C ASP A 287 -10.02 -18.72 -6.11
N PRO A 288 -9.13 -18.62 -5.09
CA PRO A 288 -9.39 -18.78 -3.66
C PRO A 288 -10.07 -17.54 -3.02
N VAL A 289 -10.73 -17.77 -1.88
CA VAL A 289 -11.35 -16.72 -1.06
C VAL A 289 -10.25 -15.91 -0.33
N PRO A 290 -10.31 -14.56 -0.32
CA PRO A 290 -9.20 -13.72 0.18
C PRO A 290 -9.33 -13.27 1.64
N TRP A 291 -10.44 -13.63 2.30
CA TRP A 291 -10.67 -13.36 3.71
C TRP A 291 -10.68 -14.68 4.50
N PRO A 292 -10.28 -14.67 5.77
CA PRO A 292 -10.33 -15.86 6.60
C PRO A 292 -11.79 -16.30 6.77
N LEU A 293 -12.05 -17.58 6.54
CA LEU A 293 -13.36 -18.16 6.82
C LEU A 293 -13.46 -18.48 8.32
N PRO A 294 -14.66 -18.39 8.93
CA PRO A 294 -14.81 -18.72 10.35
C PRO A 294 -14.37 -20.16 10.64
N GLY A 295 -13.33 -20.33 11.46
CA GLY A 295 -12.84 -21.65 11.90
C GLY A 295 -11.51 -22.11 11.29
N GLU A 296 -10.87 -21.28 10.46
CA GLU A 296 -9.45 -21.40 10.05
C GLU A 296 -8.55 -20.49 10.88
#